data_AF-Q0ZSN7-F1
#
_entry.id   AF-Q0ZSN7-F1
#
_cell.length_a   1.000
_cell.length_b   1.000
_cell.length_c   1.000
_cell.angle_alpha   90.00
_cell.angle_beta   90.00
_cell.angle_gamma   90.00
#
_symmetry.space_group_name_H-M   'P 1'
#
loop_
_entity.id
_entity.type
_entity.pdbx_description
1 polymer ?
#
loop_
_entity_poly.entity_id
_entity_poly.type
_entity_poly.pdbx_seq_one_letter_code
_entity_poly.pdbx_strand_id
1 'polypeptide(L)' 'MAHQAHSYHMVDPSPWPIFGATAALLTTSGLIMWFHYNSSHLLTLGLVSILMVMLQWWRDIVRE' A
#
# COMPACT_ATOMS: atom_id res chain seq x y z
N MET A 1 19.71 -7.98 -22.58
CA MET A 1 18.27 -8.07 -22.27
C MET A 1 17.81 -9.46 -22.63
N ALA A 2 17.21 -10.19 -21.69
CA ALA A 2 16.60 -11.48 -22.01
C ALA A 2 15.47 -11.21 -23.02
N HIS A 3 15.55 -11.82 -24.20
CA HIS A 3 14.51 -11.66 -25.21
C HIS A 3 13.30 -12.48 -24.79
N GLN A 4 12.22 -11.81 -24.39
CA GLN A 4 10.95 -12.45 -24.10
C GLN A 4 10.20 -12.66 -25.43
N ALA A 5 9.73 -13.89 -25.68
CA ALA A 5 8.96 -14.24 -26.88
C ALA A 5 7.44 -14.05 -26.69
N HIS A 6 7.04 -13.20 -25.73
CA HIS A 6 5.64 -12.95 -25.37
C HIS A 6 5.39 -11.46 -25.18
N SER A 7 4.13 -11.04 -25.34
CA SER A 7 3.71 -9.64 -25.18
C SER A 7 3.38 -9.23 -23.73
N TYR A 8 3.57 -10.11 -22.74
CA TYR A 8 3.31 -9.80 -21.34
C TYR A 8 4.40 -8.92 -20.71
N HIS A 9 3.97 -7.99 -19.86
CA HIS A 9 4.85 -7.15 -19.06
C HIS A 9 5.25 -7.89 -17.77
N MET A 10 6.56 -8.09 -17.57
CA MET A 10 7.11 -8.64 -16.34
C MET A 10 7.44 -7.48 -15.41
N VAL A 11 6.52 -7.20 -14.48
CA VAL A 11 6.63 -6.07 -13.54
C VAL A 11 7.87 -6.26 -12.65
N ASP A 12 8.62 -5.19 -12.45
CA ASP A 12 9.78 -5.17 -11.56
C ASP A 12 9.37 -5.40 -10.08
N PRO A 13 10.23 -6.01 -9.25
CA PRO A 13 9.95 -6.14 -7.83
C PRO A 13 9.65 -4.79 -7.18
N SER A 14 8.44 -4.64 -6.63
CA SER A 14 7.96 -3.40 -6.03
C SER A 14 7.74 -3.55 -4.52
N PRO A 15 8.02 -2.51 -3.72
CA PRO A 15 7.80 -2.55 -2.28
C PRO A 15 6.35 -2.24 -1.88
N TRP A 16 5.51 -1.77 -2.81
CA TRP A 16 4.14 -1.32 -2.52
C TRP A 16 3.22 -2.40 -1.92
N PRO A 17 3.31 -3.70 -2.30
CA PRO A 17 2.51 -4.75 -1.69
C PRO A 17 2.73 -4.91 -0.19
N ILE A 18 3.99 -4.90 0.28
CA ILE A 18 4.29 -5.08 1.71
C ILE A 18 3.90 -3.83 2.52
N PHE A 19 4.12 -2.64 1.96
CA PHE A 19 3.66 -1.41 2.59
C PHE A 19 2.13 -1.32 2.64
N GLY A 20 1.44 -1.77 1.58
CA GLY A 20 -0.02 -1.84 1.53
C GLY A 20 -0.60 -2.79 2.58
N ALA A 21 -0.02 -3.99 2.74
CA ALA A 21 -0.40 -4.93 3.78
C ALA A 21 -0.21 -4.34 5.19
N THR A 22 0.91 -3.67 5.43
CA THR A 22 1.20 -3.00 6.70
C THR A 22 0.21 -1.86 6.97
N ALA A 23 -0.11 -1.07 5.96
CA ALA A 23 -1.06 0.03 6.07
C ALA A 23 -2.50 -0.46 6.36
N ALA A 24 -2.90 -1.60 5.79
CA ALA A 24 -4.16 -2.26 6.10
C ALA A 24 -4.22 -2.76 7.55
N LEU A 25 -3.12 -3.34 8.07
CA LEU A 25 -3.02 -3.73 9.47
C LEU A 25 -3.14 -2.53 10.42
N LEU A 26 -2.44 -1.43 10.12
CA LEU A 26 -2.52 -0.20 10.92
C LEU A 26 -3.93 0.39 10.91
N THR A 27 -4.63 0.33 9.79
CA THR A 27 -6.00 0.87 9.68
C THR A 27 -7.00 0.03 10.46
N THR A 28 -6.94 -1.29 10.35
CA THR A 28 -7.85 -2.19 11.07
C THR A 28 -7.62 -2.16 12.58
N SER A 29 -6.36 -2.22 13.03
CA SER A 29 -6.00 -2.02 14.44
C SER A 29 -6.35 -0.61 14.93
N GLY A 30 -6.17 0.41 14.09
CA GLY A 30 -6.57 1.79 14.37
C GLY A 30 -8.06 1.96 14.60
N LEU A 31 -8.91 1.27 13.82
CA LEU A 31 -10.36 1.24 14.04
C LEU A 31 -10.71 0.62 15.39
N ILE A 32 -10.05 -0.49 15.77
CA ILE A 32 -10.25 -1.12 17.08
C ILE A 32 -9.88 -0.13 18.19
N MET A 33 -8.71 0.54 18.07
CA MET A 33 -8.23 1.53 19.03
C MET A 33 -9.18 2.72 19.17
N TRP A 34 -9.77 3.18 18.07
CA TRP A 34 -10.72 4.27 18.10
C TRP A 34 -12.02 3.85 18.80
N PHE A 35 -12.59 2.69 18.46
CA PHE A 35 -13.87 2.26 19.02
C PHE A 35 -13.82 1.85 20.49
N HIS A 36 -12.70 1.28 20.96
CA HIS A 36 -12.62 0.75 22.34
C HIS A 36 -11.86 1.66 23.29
N TYR A 37 -10.95 2.49 22.78
CA TYR A 37 -10.06 3.32 23.59
C TYR A 37 -10.14 4.81 23.24
N ASN A 38 -11.08 5.21 22.36
CA ASN A 38 -11.28 6.59 21.90
C ASN A 38 -10.00 7.26 21.35
N SER A 39 -9.05 6.47 20.85
CA SER A 39 -7.78 6.95 20.31
C SER A 39 -7.74 6.76 18.80
N SER A 40 -7.72 7.87 18.05
CA SER A 40 -7.72 7.87 16.58
C SER A 40 -6.32 7.94 15.96
N HIS A 41 -5.26 8.11 16.75
CA HIS A 41 -3.89 8.31 16.24
C HIS A 41 -3.43 7.20 15.31
N LEU A 42 -3.66 5.94 15.70
CA LEU A 42 -3.26 4.78 14.91
C LEU A 42 -4.06 4.67 13.61
N LEU A 43 -5.36 5.01 13.66
CA LEU A 43 -6.22 5.06 12.49
C LEU A 43 -5.74 6.13 11.49
N THR A 44 -5.42 7.34 11.97
CA THR A 44 -4.90 8.41 11.11
C THR A 44 -3.59 8.00 10.44
N LEU A 45 -2.67 7.36 11.18
CA LEU A 45 -1.43 6.83 10.61
C LEU A 45 -1.70 5.77 9.53
N GLY A 46 -2.61 4.84 9.78
CA GLY A 46 -3.02 3.81 8.81
C GLY A 46 -3.59 4.41 7.53
N LEU A 47 -4.52 5.36 7.65
CA LEU A 47 -5.15 6.02 6.51
C LEU A 47 -4.16 6.84 5.67
N VAL A 48 -3.26 7.60 6.31
CA VAL A 48 -2.20 8.34 5.60
C VAL A 48 -1.27 7.37 4.88
N SER A 49 -0.89 6.27 5.53
CA SER A 49 -0.03 5.25 4.92
C SER A 49 -0.70 4.59 3.71
N ILE A 50 -1.99 4.25 3.79
CA ILE A 50 -2.77 3.70 2.68
C ILE A 50 -2.80 4.68 1.49
N LEU A 51 -3.08 5.97 1.74
CA LEU A 51 -3.09 7.00 0.69
C LEU A 51 -1.72 7.12 0.02
N MET A 52 -0.64 7.13 0.79
CA MET A 52 0.72 7.20 0.25
C MET A 52 1.03 5.99 -0.63
N VAL A 53 0.69 4.77 -0.19
CA VAL A 53 0.89 3.55 -0.99
C VAL A 53 0.10 3.61 -2.29
N MET A 54 -1.18 4.01 -2.26
CA MET A 54 -2.02 4.09 -3.47
C MET A 54 -1.47 5.10 -4.48
N LEU A 55 -1.15 6.32 -4.03
CA LEU A 55 -0.61 7.37 -4.91
C LEU A 55 0.70 6.91 -5.57
N GLN A 56 1.55 6.27 -4.79
CA GLN A 56 2.88 5.91 -5.19
C GLN A 56 2.89 4.66 -6.07
N TRP A 57 2.03 3.68 -5.78
CA TRP A 57 1.85 2.51 -6.63
C TRP A 57 1.22 2.89 -7.98
N TRP A 58 0.16 3.70 -7.99
CA TRP A 58 -0.43 4.16 -9.26
C TRP A 58 0.51 5.03 -10.09
N ARG A 59 1.36 5.84 -9.44
CA ARG A 59 2.43 6.58 -10.14
C ARG A 59 3.35 5.63 -10.90
N ASP A 60 3.71 4.50 -10.31
CA ASP A 60 4.61 3.53 -10.93
C ASP A 60 3.90 2.79 -12.07
N ILE A 61 2.61 2.45 -11.94
CA ILE A 61 1.78 1.92 -13.04
C ILE A 61 1.69 2.88 -14.24
N VAL A 62 1.68 4.20 -14.00
CA VAL A 62 1.67 5.21 -15.08
C VAL A 62 3.04 5.33 -15.77
N ARG A 63 4.13 4.93 -15.10
CA ARG A 63 5.50 4.97 -15.64
C ARG A 63 5.88 3.71 -16.42
N GLU A 64 5.27 2.59 -16.05
CA GLU A 64 5.33 1.31 -16.76
C GLU A 64 4.64 1.39 -18.13
#